data_AF-F1CCF3-F1
#
_entry.id   AF-F1CCF3-F1
#
_cell.length_a   1.000
_cell.length_b   1.000
_cell.length_c   1.000
_cell.angle_alpha   90.00
_cell.angle_beta   90.00
_cell.angle_gamma   90.00
#
_symmetry.space_group_name_H-M   'P 1'
#
loop_
_entity.id
_entity.type
_entity.pdbx_description
1 polymer ?
#
loop_
_entity_poly.entity_id
_entity_poly.type
_entity_poly.pdbx_seq_one_letter_code
_entity_poly.pdbx_strand_id
1 'polypeptide(L)'
;SMLDCCEPLEQVKAKGISFGKLVCLAHCAGVKVQAYRTNQSTLDDFRVHIMRCSTSDDCHLISSYHRGTFKQTGTGHFSPIGGYHAGKDMALILDVAR
;
A
#
# COMPACT_ATOMS: atom_id res chain seq x y z
N SER A 1 20.21 1.82 10.56
CA SER A 1 19.33 2.88 10.02
C SER A 1 17.89 2.37 9.99
N MET A 2 16.87 3.25 9.90
CA MET A 2 15.42 2.91 9.93
C MET A 2 14.99 1.86 8.90
N LEU A 3 15.77 1.68 7.83
CA LEU A 3 15.47 0.75 6.73
C LEU A 3 16.21 -0.59 6.82
N ASP A 4 17.16 -0.77 7.73
CA ASP A 4 18.01 -1.97 7.76
C ASP A 4 17.40 -3.15 8.53
N CYS A 5 16.20 -2.97 9.11
CA CYS A 5 15.57 -3.99 9.95
C CYS A 5 15.14 -5.24 9.16
N CYS A 6 14.68 -5.05 7.91
CA CYS A 6 14.03 -6.11 7.14
C CYS A 6 14.67 -6.37 5.78
N GLU A 7 15.42 -5.40 5.24
CA GLU A 7 16.12 -5.53 3.97
C GLU A 7 17.24 -4.47 3.90
N PRO A 8 18.46 -4.81 3.46
CA PRO A 8 19.50 -3.81 3.26
C PRO A 8 19.08 -2.74 2.25
N LEU A 9 19.37 -1.47 2.55
CA LEU A 9 18.98 -0.33 1.71
C LEU A 9 19.42 -0.47 0.24
N GLU A 10 20.60 -1.02 -0.01
CA GLU A 10 21.10 -1.22 -1.38
C GLU A 10 20.25 -2.23 -2.18
N GLN A 11 19.69 -3.26 -1.52
CA GLN A 11 18.77 -4.19 -2.18
C GLN A 11 17.42 -3.52 -2.45
N VAL A 12 16.93 -2.72 -1.50
CA VAL A 12 15.70 -1.93 -1.67
C VAL A 12 15.80 -0.98 -2.86
N LYS A 13 16.91 -0.26 -2.99
CA LYS A 13 17.15 0.66 -4.13
C LYS A 13 17.17 -0.08 -5.46
N ALA A 14 17.80 -1.25 -5.51
CA ALA A 14 17.97 -1.99 -6.76
C ALA A 14 16.72 -2.76 -7.21
N LYS A 15 15.92 -3.28 -6.27
CA LYS A 15 14.84 -4.24 -6.57
C LYS A 15 13.47 -3.87 -6.00
N GLY A 16 13.39 -2.78 -5.24
CA GLY A 16 12.22 -2.46 -4.42
C GLY A 16 12.04 -3.43 -3.26
N ILE A 17 10.82 -3.51 -2.74
CA ILE A 17 10.43 -4.37 -1.62
C ILE A 17 9.17 -5.17 -1.95
N SER A 18 9.02 -6.32 -1.31
CA SER A 18 7.79 -7.12 -1.37
C SER A 18 6.75 -6.61 -0.36
N PHE A 19 5.50 -7.04 -0.52
CA PHE A 19 4.42 -6.72 0.42
C PHE A 19 4.78 -7.08 1.87
N GLY A 20 5.37 -8.26 2.09
CA GLY A 20 5.78 -8.69 3.43
C GLY A 20 6.91 -7.84 4.02
N LYS A 21 7.85 -7.40 3.18
CA LYS A 21 8.94 -6.49 3.60
C LYS A 21 8.40 -5.11 3.99
N LEU A 22 7.43 -4.58 3.25
CA LEU A 22 6.78 -3.32 3.63
C LEU A 22 6.10 -3.42 5.00
N VAL A 23 5.38 -4.51 5.25
CA VAL A 23 4.75 -4.77 6.57
C VAL A 23 5.80 -4.83 7.68
N CYS A 24 6.89 -5.56 7.45
CA CYS A 24 8.00 -5.66 8.40
C CYS A 24 8.61 -4.28 8.70
N LEU A 25 8.90 -3.47 7.68
CA LEU A 25 9.47 -2.13 7.85
C LEU A 25 8.54 -1.22 8.67
N ALA A 26 7.23 -1.28 8.40
CA ALA A 26 6.26 -0.50 9.16
C ALA A 26 6.19 -0.93 10.64
N HIS A 27 6.30 -2.23 10.94
CA HIS A 27 6.45 -2.71 12.31
C HIS A 27 7.75 -2.23 12.98
N CYS A 28 8.89 -2.29 12.28
CA CYS A 28 10.16 -1.78 12.82
C CYS A 28 10.14 -0.27 13.07
N ALA A 29 9.32 0.47 12.32
CA ALA A 29 9.05 1.89 12.55
C ALA A 29 8.10 2.16 13.72
N GLY A 30 7.62 1.13 14.43
CA GLY A 30 6.74 1.25 15.59
C GLY A 30 5.26 1.48 15.24
N VAL A 31 4.87 1.27 13.97
CA VAL A 31 3.48 1.47 13.53
C VAL A 31 2.63 0.23 13.86
N LYS A 32 1.37 0.44 14.23
CA LYS A 32 0.36 -0.62 14.27
C LYS A 32 -0.07 -0.95 12.84
N VAL A 33 0.34 -2.10 12.33
CA VAL A 33 0.08 -2.52 10.94
C VAL A 33 -0.98 -3.62 10.89
N GLN A 34 -1.91 -3.50 9.95
CA GLN A 34 -2.79 -4.59 9.53
C GLN A 34 -2.54 -4.87 8.05
N ALA A 35 -2.34 -6.13 7.69
CA ALA A 35 -1.96 -6.53 6.35
C ALA A 35 -2.99 -7.48 5.75
N TYR A 36 -3.57 -7.08 4.61
CA TYR A 36 -4.59 -7.84 3.89
C TYR A 36 -4.05 -8.24 2.53
N ARG A 37 -3.86 -9.55 2.31
CA ARG A 37 -3.47 -10.08 1.00
C ARG A 37 -4.72 -10.38 0.18
N THR A 38 -4.66 -10.15 -1.12
CA THR A 38 -5.80 -10.34 -2.04
C THR A 38 -6.34 -11.76 -2.10
N ASN A 39 -5.55 -12.77 -1.72
CA ASN A 39 -6.00 -14.17 -1.62
C ASN A 39 -6.60 -14.53 -0.25
N GLN A 40 -6.63 -13.58 0.69
CA GLN A 40 -7.10 -13.74 2.08
C GLN A 40 -8.17 -12.70 2.46
N SER A 41 -8.51 -11.79 1.54
CA SER A 41 -9.52 -10.75 1.73
C SER A 41 -10.33 -10.57 0.46
N THR A 42 -11.51 -9.97 0.59
CA THR A 42 -12.41 -9.68 -0.53
C THR A 42 -12.29 -8.22 -0.99
N LEU A 43 -12.92 -7.91 -2.12
CA LEU A 43 -13.05 -6.53 -2.58
C LEU A 43 -13.93 -5.70 -1.62
N ASP A 44 -14.93 -6.32 -0.98
CA ASP A 44 -15.79 -5.63 -0.03
C ASP A 44 -15.03 -5.28 1.26
N ASP A 45 -14.17 -6.18 1.75
CA ASP A 45 -13.26 -5.88 2.85
C ASP A 45 -12.36 -4.67 2.50
N PHE A 46 -11.84 -4.65 1.27
CA PHE A 46 -11.02 -3.54 0.79
C PHE A 46 -11.79 -2.21 0.78
N ARG A 47 -13.05 -2.21 0.29
CA ARG A 47 -13.91 -1.02 0.32
C ARG A 47 -14.16 -0.54 1.75
N VAL A 48 -14.43 -1.45 2.69
CA VAL A 48 -14.61 -1.11 4.11
C VAL A 48 -13.36 -0.41 4.68
N HIS A 49 -12.17 -0.95 4.41
CA HIS A 49 -10.92 -0.36 4.89
C HIS A 49 -10.62 1.00 4.24
N ILE A 50 -10.82 1.12 2.93
CA ILE A 50 -10.65 2.38 2.21
C ILE A 50 -11.59 3.45 2.77
N MET A 51 -12.88 3.15 2.99
CA MET A 51 -13.83 4.11 3.54
C MET A 51 -13.40 4.58 4.92
N ARG A 52 -13.05 3.65 5.81
CA ARG A 52 -12.57 3.96 7.16
C ARG A 52 -11.34 4.86 7.13
N CYS A 53 -10.32 4.51 6.35
CA CYS A 53 -9.04 5.23 6.37
C CYS A 53 -9.05 6.49 5.48
N SER A 54 -10.08 6.70 4.65
CA SER A 54 -10.30 7.97 3.95
C SER A 54 -11.08 8.99 4.78
N THR A 55 -11.66 8.57 5.91
CA THR A 55 -12.53 9.41 6.76
C THR A 55 -11.99 9.60 8.18
N SER A 56 -10.76 9.14 8.44
CA SER A 56 -10.11 9.23 9.75
C SER A 56 -8.69 9.75 9.62
N ASP A 57 -8.25 10.54 10.59
CA ASP A 57 -6.88 11.03 10.69
C ASP A 57 -5.92 10.02 11.35
N ASP A 58 -6.46 8.94 11.93
CA ASP A 58 -5.69 7.93 12.68
C ASP A 58 -5.34 6.66 11.87
N CYS A 59 -5.82 6.58 10.62
CA CYS A 59 -5.60 5.45 9.73
C CYS A 59 -5.16 5.91 8.34
N HIS A 60 -4.16 5.22 7.80
CA HIS A 60 -3.75 5.38 6.41
C HIS A 60 -3.70 4.03 5.73
N LEU A 61 -4.03 4.00 4.44
CA LEU A 61 -4.02 2.79 3.63
C LEU A 61 -2.99 2.92 2.50
N ILE A 62 -2.12 1.91 2.39
CA ILE A 62 -1.15 1.78 1.30
C ILE A 62 -1.56 0.57 0.46
N SER A 63 -1.69 0.76 -0.84
CA SER A 63 -2.04 -0.31 -1.78
C SER A 63 -0.78 -0.85 -2.47
N SER A 64 -0.76 -2.16 -2.70
CA SER A 64 0.20 -2.85 -3.57
C SER A 64 -0.54 -3.33 -4.81
N TYR A 65 -0.12 -2.90 -5.99
CA TYR A 65 -0.82 -3.25 -7.23
C TYR A 65 0.13 -3.41 -8.41
N HIS A 66 -0.35 -4.01 -9.50
CA HIS A 66 0.39 -4.12 -10.75
C HIS A 66 -0.05 -3.01 -11.72
N ARG A 67 0.87 -2.13 -12.12
CA ARG A 67 0.60 -0.98 -13.02
C ARG A 67 0.01 -1.38 -14.37
N GLY A 68 0.42 -2.53 -14.90
CA GLY A 68 -0.12 -3.06 -16.16
C GLY A 68 -1.65 -3.26 -16.15
N THR A 69 -2.26 -3.52 -14.99
CA THR A 69 -3.73 -3.64 -14.89
C THR A 69 -4.43 -2.31 -15.14
N PHE A 70 -3.75 -1.19 -14.89
CA PHE A 70 -4.22 0.17 -15.16
C PHE A 70 -3.70 0.73 -16.50
N LYS A 71 -3.11 -0.13 -17.36
CA LYS A 71 -2.46 0.29 -18.62
C LYS A 71 -1.35 1.33 -18.42
N GLN A 72 -0.71 1.32 -17.26
CA GLN A 72 0.42 2.18 -16.93
C GLN A 72 1.74 1.44 -17.19
N THR A 73 2.81 2.18 -17.48
CA THR A 73 4.16 1.63 -17.63
C THR A 73 4.71 1.16 -16.29
N GLY A 74 5.38 0.00 -16.30
CA GLY A 74 5.98 -0.62 -15.11
C GLY A 74 5.17 -1.81 -14.58
N THR A 75 5.65 -2.38 -13.48
CA THR A 75 5.08 -3.61 -12.88
C THR A 75 4.52 -3.34 -11.49
N GLY A 76 5.00 -4.03 -10.45
CA GLY A 76 4.54 -3.86 -9.08
C GLY A 76 4.83 -2.46 -8.55
N HIS A 77 3.86 -1.88 -7.83
CA HIS A 77 3.97 -0.55 -7.27
C HIS A 77 3.22 -0.43 -5.95
N PHE A 78 3.71 0.47 -5.09
CA PHE A 78 3.07 0.85 -3.84
C PHE A 78 2.73 2.32 -3.86
N SER A 79 1.54 2.68 -3.41
CA SER A 79 1.16 4.08 -3.21
C SER A 79 0.09 4.20 -2.13
N PRO A 80 0.07 5.30 -1.36
CA PRO A 80 -1.04 5.61 -0.47
C PRO A 80 -2.35 5.77 -1.23
N ILE A 81 -3.46 5.44 -0.58
CA ILE A 81 -4.81 5.79 -1.04
C ILE A 81 -5.23 7.07 -0.32
N GLY A 82 -5.54 8.11 -1.10
CA GLY A 82 -5.88 9.43 -0.60
C GLY A 82 -7.38 9.69 -0.46
N GLY A 83 -8.23 8.78 -0.93
CA GLY A 83 -9.68 8.94 -0.82
C GLY A 83 -10.49 7.92 -1.59
N TYR A 84 -11.80 7.95 -1.38
CA TYR A 84 -12.76 7.07 -2.03
C TYR A 84 -14.05 7.80 -2.40
N HIS A 85 -14.48 7.60 -3.63
CA HIS A 85 -15.73 8.13 -4.16
C HIS A 85 -16.76 7.01 -4.26
N ALA A 86 -17.57 6.82 -3.21
CA ALA A 86 -18.57 5.75 -3.14
C ALA A 86 -19.57 5.76 -4.32
N GLY A 87 -20.03 6.93 -4.75
CA GLY A 87 -21.00 7.04 -5.87
C GLY A 87 -20.46 6.61 -7.25
N LYS A 88 -19.16 6.39 -7.40
CA LYS A 88 -18.51 5.94 -8.63
C LYS A 88 -17.64 4.69 -8.41
N ASP A 89 -17.59 4.19 -7.16
CA ASP A 89 -16.71 3.12 -6.72
C ASP A 89 -15.24 3.30 -7.16
N MET A 90 -14.69 4.50 -6.94
CA MET A 90 -13.30 4.84 -7.32
C MET A 90 -12.44 5.19 -6.12
N ALA A 91 -11.20 4.71 -6.09
CA ALA A 91 -10.18 5.08 -5.13
C ALA A 91 -9.15 6.04 -5.74
N LEU A 92 -8.74 7.06 -4.99
CA LEU A 92 -7.67 7.98 -5.40
C LEU A 92 -6.31 7.39 -4.99
N ILE A 93 -5.51 6.97 -5.96
CA ILE A 93 -4.13 6.56 -5.73
C ILE A 93 -3.23 7.80 -5.73
N LEU A 94 -2.53 8.04 -4.62
CA LEU A 94 -1.52 9.11 -4.52
C LEU A 94 -0.18 8.58 -5.05
N ASP A 95 -0.07 8.48 -6.38
CA ASP A 95 1.09 7.88 -7.04
C ASP A 95 2.40 8.58 -6.65
N VAL A 96 3.35 7.81 -6.14
CA VAL A 96 4.65 8.33 -5.66
C VAL A 96 5.71 8.39 -6.75
N ALA A 97 5.49 7.77 -7.92
CA ALA A 97 6.39 7.87 -9.08
C ALA A 97 6.11 9.17 -9.87
N ARG A 98 6.51 10.30 -9.28
CA ARG A 98 6.42 11.64 -9.84
C ARG A 98 7.61 11.98 -10.73
#